data_AF-A0AA40F2T6-F1
#
_entry.id   AF-A0AA40F2T6-F1
#
_cell.length_a   1.000
_cell.length_b   1.000
_cell.length_c   1.000
_cell.angle_alpha   90.00
_cell.angle_beta   90.00
_cell.angle_gamma   90.00
#
_symmetry.space_group_name_H-M   'P 1'
#
loop_
_entity.id
_entity.type
_entity.pdbx_description
1 polymer ?
#
loop_
_entity_poly.entity_id
_entity_poly.type
_entity_poly.pdbx_seq_one_letter_code
_entity_poly.pdbx_strand_id
1 'polypeptide(L)'
;MDEAIQEQVLDYLGEETYAALQGQLDHCHETIKLLAIKIAGLVPSIQGPSDDLMRIIRENRDAKSKQLDFLPRVKLMLGAEGFKEITTDLDDTTNSLFRLTSLVLSNRQAPGLRISRGARSIAKSLRRAHESASNLYVAISHAWKGDCHKGHEARLFLEDRISDGTPGRKLANASLSFPLAFEAMISEQKTVWHEAVVRVLHDDEHDDDDPGPKQPITTCQPHKPSQRVTVIVTNAGPQLARLQIDPVENICTAISLICRKGFVLTRHCKIGLIALDNPTLATSGAPARTPLKDLLHNRTPGAQRAPVSLRSRMLLALNLASNLLQLFRTNWLPNPCWSYEHIFFPVVTEAARKLREGKPKIDLDRPFVSTSFAKDATHLQCQQLAEPKVALLGLGILLLEIWHEETLEAHFSLEKRPSEFYERLALALRWLDEMTNPPPELYDRAASHCIKGMVSGEVRLGRWDDVEVWNAICGDIIEPLLKNCKMWRDVGAKC
;
A
#
# COMPACT_ATOMS: atom_id res chain seq x y z
N MET A 1 -37.87 4.70 -11.13
CA MET A 1 -37.46 5.47 -9.94
C MET A 1 -37.89 6.91 -10.17
N ASP A 2 -38.16 7.69 -9.13
CA ASP A 2 -38.41 9.14 -9.29
C ASP A 2 -37.12 9.80 -9.83
N GLU A 3 -37.25 10.61 -10.88
CA GLU A 3 -36.13 11.23 -11.60
C GLU A 3 -35.30 12.12 -10.66
N ALA A 4 -35.96 12.76 -9.68
CA ALA A 4 -35.32 13.56 -8.65
C ALA A 4 -34.48 12.72 -7.66
N ILE A 5 -34.92 11.50 -7.34
CA ILE A 5 -34.16 10.57 -6.50
C ILE A 5 -32.96 10.05 -7.29
N GLN A 6 -33.13 9.82 -8.58
CA GLN A 6 -32.07 9.32 -9.45
C GLN A 6 -30.93 10.34 -9.58
N GLU A 7 -31.27 11.61 -9.79
CA GLU A 7 -30.32 12.72 -9.84
C GLU A 7 -29.62 12.93 -8.49
N GLN A 8 -30.35 12.83 -7.37
CA GLN A 8 -29.76 12.88 -6.03
C GLN A 8 -28.79 11.72 -5.77
N VAL A 9 -29.13 10.50 -6.20
CA VAL A 9 -28.27 9.31 -6.00
C VAL A 9 -27.05 9.37 -6.92
N LEU A 10 -27.19 9.93 -8.13
CA LEU A 10 -26.09 10.18 -9.07
C LEU A 10 -25.11 11.22 -8.52
N ASP A 11 -25.60 12.38 -8.07
CA ASP A 11 -24.77 13.43 -7.46
C ASP A 11 -24.09 12.94 -6.17
N TYR A 12 -24.80 12.07 -5.43
CA TYR A 12 -24.29 11.45 -4.21
C TYR A 12 -23.15 10.46 -4.46
N LEU A 13 -23.28 9.57 -5.44
CA LEU A 13 -22.38 8.43 -5.69
C LEU A 13 -21.26 8.77 -6.68
N GLY A 14 -21.46 9.77 -7.53
CA GLY A 14 -20.66 10.01 -8.73
C GLY A 14 -20.99 9.02 -9.85
N GLU A 15 -20.69 9.40 -11.09
CA GLU A 15 -21.11 8.66 -12.29
C GLU A 15 -20.66 7.18 -12.29
N GLU A 16 -19.40 6.89 -11.96
CA GLU A 16 -18.86 5.52 -11.98
C GLU A 16 -19.54 4.61 -10.95
N THR A 17 -19.66 5.07 -9.69
CA THR A 17 -20.26 4.28 -8.61
C THR A 17 -21.76 4.13 -8.81
N TYR A 18 -22.40 5.16 -9.35
CA TYR A 18 -23.81 5.13 -9.72
C TYR A 18 -24.06 4.08 -10.82
N ALA A 19 -23.25 4.07 -11.87
CA ALA A 19 -23.34 3.07 -12.94
C ALA A 19 -23.13 1.65 -12.41
N ALA A 20 -22.16 1.45 -11.52
CA ALA A 20 -21.93 0.15 -10.88
C ALA A 20 -23.11 -0.31 -10.02
N LEU A 21 -23.68 0.59 -9.20
CA LEU A 21 -24.87 0.30 -8.40
C LEU A 21 -26.08 -0.05 -9.29
N GLN A 22 -26.31 0.74 -10.34
CA GLN A 22 -27.39 0.52 -11.28
C GLN A 22 -27.24 -0.84 -11.97
N GLY A 23 -26.05 -1.18 -12.45
CA GLY A 23 -25.78 -2.49 -13.07
C GLY A 23 -26.04 -3.66 -12.12
N GLN A 24 -25.70 -3.53 -10.83
CA GLN A 24 -26.01 -4.57 -9.84
C GLN A 24 -27.51 -4.68 -9.54
N LEU A 25 -28.23 -3.55 -9.47
CA LEU A 25 -29.69 -3.54 -9.30
C LEU A 25 -30.41 -4.16 -10.49
N ASP A 26 -29.98 -3.82 -11.70
CA ASP A 26 -30.54 -4.38 -12.94
C ASP A 26 -30.30 -5.88 -13.02
N HIS A 27 -29.09 -6.35 -12.65
CA HIS A 27 -28.80 -7.78 -12.59
C HIS A 27 -29.67 -8.50 -11.57
N CYS A 28 -29.79 -7.97 -10.34
CA CYS A 28 -30.70 -8.50 -9.32
C CYS A 28 -32.14 -8.61 -9.82
N HIS A 29 -32.62 -7.59 -10.51
CA HIS A 29 -33.97 -7.55 -11.07
C HIS A 29 -34.18 -8.64 -12.12
N GLU A 30 -33.22 -8.84 -13.04
CA GLU A 30 -33.29 -9.92 -14.04
C GLU A 30 -33.22 -11.31 -13.42
N THR A 31 -32.37 -11.53 -12.41
CA THR A 31 -32.31 -12.82 -11.68
C THR A 31 -33.63 -13.11 -10.96
N ILE A 32 -34.29 -12.10 -10.37
CA ILE A 32 -35.63 -12.24 -9.77
C ILE A 32 -36.69 -12.58 -10.82
N LYS A 33 -36.66 -11.96 -12.01
CA LYS A 33 -37.59 -12.30 -13.10
C LYS A 33 -37.39 -13.74 -13.58
N LEU A 34 -36.15 -14.18 -13.73
CA LEU A 34 -35.83 -15.56 -14.09
C LEU A 34 -36.37 -16.54 -13.04
N LEU A 35 -36.21 -16.22 -11.76
CA LEU A 35 -36.78 -17.01 -10.67
C LEU A 35 -38.32 -17.04 -10.75
N ALA A 36 -38.96 -15.89 -10.97
CA ALA A 36 -40.41 -15.77 -11.14
C ALA A 36 -40.93 -16.65 -12.29
N ILE A 37 -40.28 -16.62 -13.45
CA ILE A 37 -40.63 -17.45 -14.62
C ILE A 37 -40.58 -18.94 -14.27
N LYS A 38 -39.55 -19.36 -13.51
CA LYS A 38 -39.38 -20.77 -13.12
C LYS A 38 -40.45 -21.21 -12.10
N ILE A 39 -40.83 -20.35 -11.15
CA ILE A 39 -41.86 -20.69 -10.14
C ILE A 39 -43.29 -20.50 -10.65
N ALA A 40 -43.54 -19.69 -11.69
CA ALA A 40 -44.86 -19.48 -12.28
C ALA A 40 -45.52 -20.81 -12.65
N GLY A 41 -44.72 -21.74 -13.21
CA GLY A 41 -45.17 -23.08 -13.58
C GLY A 41 -45.51 -24.01 -12.40
N LEU A 42 -45.38 -23.54 -11.16
CA LEU A 42 -45.79 -24.25 -9.94
C LEU A 42 -47.18 -23.85 -9.47
N VAL A 43 -47.71 -22.71 -9.93
CA VAL A 43 -49.04 -22.21 -9.59
C VAL A 43 -50.04 -22.66 -10.67
N PRO A 44 -51.01 -23.54 -10.36
CA PRO A 44 -51.87 -24.16 -11.38
C PRO A 44 -52.71 -23.16 -12.19
N SER A 45 -53.06 -22.02 -11.61
CA SER A 45 -53.84 -20.97 -12.26
C SER A 45 -53.02 -20.12 -13.24
N ILE A 46 -51.68 -20.17 -13.17
CA ILE A 46 -50.79 -19.45 -14.06
C ILE A 46 -50.41 -20.34 -15.24
N GLN A 47 -50.97 -20.03 -16.40
CA GLN A 47 -50.58 -20.68 -17.65
C GLN A 47 -49.41 -19.93 -18.29
N GLY A 48 -48.30 -20.65 -18.50
CA GLY A 48 -47.11 -20.13 -19.19
C GLY A 48 -46.06 -19.47 -18.28
N PRO A 49 -44.97 -18.97 -18.85
CA PRO A 49 -43.96 -18.21 -18.12
C PRO A 49 -44.55 -16.86 -17.67
N SER A 50 -44.35 -16.51 -16.40
CA SER A 50 -44.73 -15.21 -15.84
C SER A 50 -43.57 -14.66 -15.02
N ASP A 51 -43.16 -13.43 -15.28
CA ASP A 51 -42.16 -12.70 -14.49
C ASP A 51 -42.79 -11.83 -13.38
N ASP A 52 -44.12 -11.67 -13.40
CA ASP A 52 -44.87 -10.96 -12.37
C ASP A 52 -44.98 -11.78 -11.08
N LEU A 53 -43.99 -11.59 -10.20
CA LEU A 53 -43.93 -12.23 -8.87
C LEU A 53 -45.17 -11.91 -8.02
N MET A 54 -45.72 -10.71 -8.12
CA MET A 54 -46.87 -10.29 -7.32
C MET A 54 -48.16 -10.96 -7.78
N ARG A 55 -48.30 -11.22 -9.08
CA ARG A 55 -49.36 -12.08 -9.61
C ARG A 55 -49.20 -13.52 -9.13
N ILE A 56 -47.99 -14.07 -9.20
CA ILE A 56 -47.68 -15.44 -8.72
C ILE A 56 -48.06 -15.62 -7.25
N ILE A 57 -47.69 -14.66 -6.39
CA ILE A 57 -48.01 -14.70 -4.96
C ILE A 57 -49.52 -14.64 -4.71
N ARG A 58 -50.24 -13.75 -5.41
CA ARG A 58 -51.70 -13.61 -5.27
C ARG A 58 -52.42 -14.88 -5.70
N GLU A 59 -52.10 -15.37 -6.88
CA GLU A 59 -52.74 -16.57 -7.43
C GLU A 59 -52.46 -17.84 -6.61
N ASN A 60 -51.25 -17.98 -6.07
CA ASN A 60 -50.94 -19.07 -5.15
C ASN A 60 -51.70 -18.96 -3.81
N ARG A 61 -51.94 -17.73 -3.32
CA ARG A 61 -52.71 -17.49 -2.08
C ARG A 61 -54.20 -17.83 -2.25
N ASP A 62 -54.74 -17.56 -3.42
CA ASP A 62 -56.14 -17.80 -3.75
C ASP A 62 -56.42 -19.25 -4.18
N ALA A 63 -55.35 -20.03 -4.45
CA ALA A 63 -55.44 -21.45 -4.74
C ALA A 63 -55.95 -22.24 -3.51
N LYS A 64 -57.20 -22.72 -3.57
CA LYS A 64 -57.79 -23.55 -2.51
C LYS A 64 -57.01 -24.86 -2.36
N SER A 65 -56.46 -25.10 -1.16
CA SER A 65 -55.47 -26.12 -0.78
C SER A 65 -55.87 -27.62 -0.92
N LYS A 66 -56.68 -28.01 -1.90
CA LYS A 66 -57.30 -29.36 -1.92
C LYS A 66 -56.79 -30.34 -2.99
N GLN A 67 -55.90 -29.95 -3.89
CA GLN A 67 -55.27 -30.91 -4.80
C GLN A 67 -53.76 -31.01 -4.56
N LEU A 68 -53.33 -32.19 -4.15
CA LEU A 68 -51.93 -32.62 -4.11
C LEU A 68 -51.45 -32.76 -5.56
N ASP A 69 -51.07 -31.65 -6.18
CA ASP A 69 -50.64 -31.66 -7.57
C ASP A 69 -49.24 -32.27 -7.68
N PHE A 70 -49.19 -33.45 -8.30
CA PHE A 70 -47.98 -34.23 -8.54
C PHE A 70 -47.08 -33.57 -9.60
N LEU A 71 -47.69 -32.90 -10.59
CA LEU A 71 -47.00 -32.27 -11.72
C LEU A 71 -46.06 -31.12 -11.32
N PRO A 72 -46.49 -30.13 -10.49
CA PRO A 72 -45.62 -29.08 -9.95
C PRO A 72 -44.45 -29.63 -9.13
N ARG A 73 -44.66 -30.69 -8.35
CA ARG A 73 -43.59 -31.35 -7.57
C ARG A 73 -42.56 -32.05 -8.45
N VAL A 74 -43.00 -32.74 -9.51
CA VAL A 74 -42.10 -33.36 -10.48
C VAL A 74 -41.33 -32.29 -11.27
N LYS A 75 -41.98 -31.19 -11.65
CA LYS A 75 -41.35 -30.05 -12.33
C LYS A 75 -40.35 -29.31 -11.45
N LEU A 76 -40.63 -29.20 -10.14
CA LEU A 76 -39.69 -28.67 -9.14
C LEU A 76 -38.47 -29.59 -8.98
N MET A 77 -38.68 -30.91 -8.87
CA MET A 77 -37.59 -31.88 -8.74
C MET A 77 -36.71 -31.93 -10.00
N LEU A 78 -37.29 -31.85 -11.19
CA LEU A 78 -36.56 -31.82 -12.47
C LEU A 78 -35.83 -30.49 -12.71
N GLY A 79 -36.30 -29.39 -12.10
CA GLY A 79 -35.69 -28.07 -12.21
C GLY A 79 -34.73 -27.72 -11.06
N ALA A 80 -34.54 -28.61 -10.08
CA ALA A 80 -33.88 -28.30 -8.81
C ALA A 80 -32.45 -27.77 -8.96
N GLU A 81 -31.68 -28.29 -9.93
CA GLU A 81 -30.33 -27.79 -10.22
C GLU A 81 -30.35 -26.36 -10.77
N GLY A 82 -31.24 -26.06 -11.72
CA GLY A 82 -31.40 -24.71 -12.26
C GLY A 82 -31.98 -23.72 -11.24
N PHE A 83 -32.82 -24.18 -10.32
CA PHE A 83 -33.26 -23.35 -9.18
C PHE A 83 -32.09 -23.03 -8.26
N LYS A 84 -31.25 -24.03 -7.95
CA LYS A 84 -30.08 -23.85 -7.11
C LYS A 84 -29.12 -22.82 -7.71
N GLU A 85 -28.84 -22.93 -9.01
CA GLU A 85 -28.00 -21.97 -9.75
C GLU A 85 -28.54 -20.54 -9.67
N ILE A 86 -29.84 -20.33 -9.96
CA ILE A 86 -30.48 -19.00 -9.88
C ILE A 86 -30.48 -18.46 -8.43
N THR A 87 -30.68 -19.31 -7.42
CA THR A 87 -30.61 -18.86 -6.03
C THR A 87 -29.20 -18.51 -5.58
N THR A 88 -28.18 -19.24 -6.05
CA THR A 88 -26.78 -18.90 -5.78
C THR A 88 -26.41 -17.58 -6.45
N ASP A 89 -26.83 -17.37 -7.71
CA ASP A 89 -26.65 -16.11 -8.44
C ASP A 89 -27.33 -14.92 -7.73
N LEU A 90 -28.55 -15.14 -7.20
CA LEU A 90 -29.27 -14.14 -6.43
C LEU A 90 -28.57 -13.82 -5.10
N ASP A 91 -28.09 -14.84 -4.38
CA ASP A 91 -27.31 -14.65 -3.14
C ASP A 91 -26.01 -13.88 -3.42
N ASP A 92 -25.28 -14.23 -4.48
CA ASP A 92 -24.04 -13.57 -4.88
C ASP A 92 -24.28 -12.09 -5.25
N THR A 93 -25.34 -11.80 -6.01
CA THR A 93 -25.71 -10.44 -6.39
C THR A 93 -26.20 -9.63 -5.19
N THR A 94 -27.01 -10.24 -4.32
CA THR A 94 -27.50 -9.59 -3.09
C THR A 94 -26.37 -9.27 -2.12
N ASN A 95 -25.41 -10.19 -1.97
CA ASN A 95 -24.20 -9.96 -1.18
C ASN A 95 -23.34 -8.85 -1.78
N SER A 96 -23.23 -8.78 -3.11
CA SER A 96 -22.53 -7.71 -3.81
C SER A 96 -23.19 -6.35 -3.59
N LEU A 97 -24.53 -6.29 -3.66
CA LEU A 97 -25.33 -5.11 -3.34
C LEU A 97 -25.19 -4.69 -1.88
N PHE A 98 -25.23 -5.64 -0.95
CA PHE A 98 -25.02 -5.38 0.47
C PHE A 98 -23.62 -4.82 0.74
N ARG A 99 -22.60 -5.34 0.07
CA ARG A 99 -21.23 -4.83 0.15
C ARG A 99 -21.09 -3.43 -0.42
N LEU A 100 -21.67 -3.16 -1.59
CA LEU A 100 -21.64 -1.85 -2.23
C LEU A 100 -22.37 -0.82 -1.34
N THR A 101 -23.53 -1.19 -0.82
CA THR A 101 -24.30 -0.39 0.13
C THR A 101 -23.53 -0.18 1.43
N SER A 102 -22.92 -1.23 1.99
CA SER A 102 -22.10 -1.14 3.21
C SER A 102 -20.89 -0.24 2.99
N LEU A 103 -20.24 -0.28 1.83
CA LEU A 103 -19.13 0.60 1.48
C LEU A 103 -19.58 2.06 1.39
N VAL A 104 -20.72 2.30 0.72
CA VAL A 104 -21.34 3.63 0.62
C VAL A 104 -21.74 4.19 1.99
N LEU A 105 -22.30 3.36 2.86
CA LEU A 105 -22.72 3.74 4.21
C LEU A 105 -21.53 3.91 5.16
N SER A 106 -20.49 3.07 5.02
CA SER A 106 -19.28 3.14 5.86
C SER A 106 -18.47 4.40 5.55
N ASN A 107 -18.43 4.84 4.29
CA ASN A 107 -17.84 6.12 3.88
C ASN A 107 -18.47 7.37 4.51
N ARG A 108 -19.53 7.21 5.32
CA ARG A 108 -20.28 8.30 5.95
C ARG A 108 -20.37 8.22 7.47
N GLN A 109 -19.68 7.28 8.13
CA GLN A 109 -19.65 7.32 9.60
C GLN A 109 -18.92 8.59 10.08
N ALA A 110 -19.71 9.39 10.80
CA ALA A 110 -19.61 10.81 11.16
C ALA A 110 -18.31 11.25 11.89
N PRO A 111 -18.08 12.58 12.00
CA PRO A 111 -16.79 13.24 12.22
C PRO A 111 -16.11 12.92 13.55
N GLY A 112 -14.79 13.08 13.57
CA GLY A 112 -14.11 13.57 14.77
C GLY A 112 -13.03 12.68 15.37
N LEU A 113 -12.50 11.69 14.64
CA LEU A 113 -11.22 11.12 15.04
C LEU A 113 -10.15 12.21 14.91
N ARG A 114 -9.88 12.87 16.04
CA ARG A 114 -8.78 13.82 16.15
C ARG A 114 -7.51 13.08 15.76
N ILE A 115 -7.03 13.37 14.55
CA ILE A 115 -5.75 12.90 14.05
C ILE A 115 -4.70 13.16 15.14
N SER A 116 -4.08 12.08 15.59
CA SER A 116 -3.12 12.14 16.68
C SER A 116 -1.95 13.06 16.31
N ARG A 117 -1.32 13.69 17.31
CA ARG A 117 -0.07 14.45 17.06
C ARG A 117 1.02 13.57 16.45
N GLY A 118 1.02 12.28 16.79
CA GLY A 118 1.91 11.27 16.23
C GLY A 118 1.68 11.10 14.72
N ALA A 119 0.43 10.90 14.31
CA ALA A 119 0.07 10.75 12.90
C ALA A 119 0.47 11.97 12.06
N ARG A 120 0.24 13.20 12.54
CA ARG A 120 0.70 14.43 11.86
C ARG A 120 2.21 14.51 11.73
N SER A 121 2.93 14.10 12.79
CA SER A 121 4.40 14.06 12.78
C SER A 121 4.93 13.03 11.78
N ILE A 122 4.33 11.84 11.74
CA ILE A 122 4.65 10.79 10.77
C ILE A 122 4.37 11.31 9.35
N ALA A 123 3.20 11.89 9.10
CA ALA A 123 2.82 12.46 7.81
C ALA A 123 3.82 13.52 7.33
N LYS A 124 4.21 14.47 8.20
CA LYS A 124 5.22 15.49 7.88
C LYS A 124 6.57 14.85 7.51
N SER A 125 6.98 13.80 8.21
CA SER A 125 8.23 13.09 7.90
C SER A 125 8.16 12.36 6.56
N LEU A 126 7.07 11.63 6.31
CA LEU A 126 6.90 10.87 5.08
C LEU A 126 6.75 11.77 3.84
N ARG A 127 6.14 12.96 3.97
CA ARG A 127 6.08 13.95 2.87
C ARG A 127 7.47 14.45 2.47
N ARG A 128 8.32 14.79 3.44
CA ARG A 128 9.71 15.17 3.17
C ARG A 128 10.49 14.04 2.50
N ALA A 129 10.25 12.79 2.94
CA ALA A 129 10.83 11.61 2.31
C ALA A 129 10.32 11.41 0.88
N HIS A 130 9.03 11.67 0.61
CA HIS A 130 8.44 11.59 -0.71
C HIS A 130 9.04 12.58 -1.71
N GLU A 131 9.12 13.86 -1.33
CA GLU A 131 9.78 14.89 -2.14
C GLU A 131 11.22 14.51 -2.45
N SER A 132 11.95 14.04 -1.43
CA SER A 132 13.34 13.63 -1.58
C SER A 132 13.49 12.38 -2.44
N ALA A 133 12.57 11.41 -2.37
CA ALA A 133 12.57 10.22 -3.21
C ALA A 133 12.30 10.56 -4.68
N SER A 134 11.38 11.51 -4.94
CA SER A 134 11.13 12.05 -6.28
C SER A 134 12.37 12.76 -6.84
N ASN A 135 12.96 13.66 -6.05
CA ASN A 135 14.18 14.37 -6.42
C ASN A 135 15.37 13.42 -6.62
N LEU A 136 15.45 12.35 -5.83
CA LEU A 136 16.43 11.31 -5.96
C LEU A 136 16.28 10.62 -7.31
N TYR A 137 15.08 10.18 -7.70
CA TYR A 137 14.86 9.58 -9.01
C TYR A 137 15.35 10.49 -10.14
N VAL A 138 14.96 11.76 -10.11
CA VAL A 138 15.37 12.76 -11.11
C VAL A 138 16.89 12.92 -11.14
N ALA A 139 17.51 13.07 -9.96
CA ALA A 139 18.95 13.25 -9.84
C ALA A 139 19.73 12.07 -10.40
N ILE A 140 19.29 10.85 -10.09
CA ILE A 140 19.94 9.66 -10.60
C ILE A 140 19.69 9.55 -12.11
N SER A 141 18.45 9.81 -12.59
CA SER A 141 18.08 9.76 -14.02
C SER A 141 19.00 10.62 -14.91
N HIS A 142 19.35 11.82 -14.43
CA HIS A 142 20.26 12.73 -15.13
C HIS A 142 21.73 12.31 -15.06
N ALA A 143 22.11 11.54 -14.05
CA ALA A 143 23.49 11.14 -13.80
C ALA A 143 23.86 9.78 -14.43
N TRP A 144 22.93 9.10 -15.12
CA TRP A 144 23.28 7.99 -16.01
C TRP A 144 23.57 8.52 -17.42
N LYS A 145 24.81 8.31 -17.88
CA LYS A 145 25.18 8.54 -19.28
C LYS A 145 24.85 7.28 -20.11
N GLY A 146 24.06 7.45 -21.17
CA GLY A 146 23.44 6.36 -21.94
C GLY A 146 24.37 5.42 -22.71
N ASP A 147 25.68 5.69 -22.80
CA ASP A 147 26.60 4.92 -23.66
C ASP A 147 27.58 4.02 -22.88
N CYS A 148 27.44 3.87 -21.56
CA CYS A 148 28.41 3.09 -20.78
C CYS A 148 28.06 1.60 -20.63
N HIS A 149 26.77 1.22 -20.71
CA HIS A 149 26.29 -0.15 -20.45
C HIS A 149 25.03 -0.45 -21.27
N LYS A 150 24.65 -1.74 -21.41
CA LYS A 150 23.41 -2.14 -22.09
C LYS A 150 22.15 -1.71 -21.32
N GLY A 151 22.26 -1.59 -20.00
CA GLY A 151 21.18 -1.14 -19.14
C GLY A 151 21.67 -0.86 -17.74
N HIS A 152 20.96 0.05 -17.08
CA HIS A 152 21.16 0.40 -15.68
C HIS A 152 19.90 0.07 -14.91
N GLU A 153 20.09 -0.34 -13.66
CA GLU A 153 19.01 -0.55 -12.71
C GLU A 153 19.40 0.07 -11.37
N ALA A 154 18.47 0.79 -10.74
CA ALA A 154 18.59 1.19 -9.35
C ALA A 154 17.55 0.44 -8.53
N ARG A 155 17.99 -0.12 -7.42
CA ARG A 155 17.13 -0.77 -6.44
C ARG A 155 17.08 0.10 -5.19
N LEU A 156 15.87 0.53 -4.83
CA LEU A 156 15.62 1.34 -3.65
C LEU A 156 15.11 0.44 -2.53
N PHE A 157 15.88 0.31 -1.45
CA PHE A 157 15.44 -0.48 -0.30
C PHE A 157 14.35 0.26 0.48
N LEU A 158 13.30 -0.47 0.83
CA LEU A 158 12.12 0.01 1.54
C LEU A 158 12.40 -0.03 3.05
N GLU A 159 12.89 1.09 3.58
CA GLU A 159 13.24 1.23 4.99
C GLU A 159 12.07 1.66 5.86
N ASP A 160 12.14 1.28 7.14
CA ASP A 160 11.29 1.85 8.18
C ASP A 160 11.79 3.26 8.56
N ARG A 161 11.12 4.29 8.04
CA ARG A 161 11.44 5.70 8.36
C ARG A 161 10.62 6.25 9.51
N ILE A 162 9.82 5.41 10.17
CA ILE A 162 8.96 5.81 11.27
C ILE A 162 9.72 5.54 12.56
N SER A 163 10.47 6.54 13.03
CA SER A 163 11.13 6.44 14.32
C SER A 163 10.10 6.19 15.41
N ASP A 164 10.44 5.32 16.37
CA ASP A 164 9.67 5.13 17.60
C ASP A 164 9.50 6.50 18.24
N GLY A 165 8.28 7.03 18.11
CA GLY A 165 7.88 8.38 18.49
C GLY A 165 7.88 8.57 20.01
N THR A 166 8.99 8.24 20.66
CA THR A 166 9.28 8.66 22.03
C THR A 166 9.28 10.18 22.02
N PRO A 167 8.25 10.82 22.61
CA PRO A 167 8.14 12.27 22.62
C PRO A 167 9.23 12.79 23.58
N GLY A 168 10.41 13.09 23.03
CA GLY A 168 11.55 13.53 23.84
C GLY A 168 12.91 13.46 23.14
N ARG A 169 13.10 12.55 22.16
CA ARG A 169 14.28 12.60 21.29
C ARG A 169 13.98 13.48 20.08
N LYS A 170 14.64 14.64 19.99
CA LYS A 170 14.51 15.59 18.89
C LYS A 170 14.79 14.86 17.56
N LEU A 171 13.72 14.54 16.83
CA LEU A 171 13.73 14.02 15.47
C LEU A 171 14.29 15.02 14.43
N ALA A 172 14.58 16.25 14.87
CA ALA A 172 14.92 17.37 14.00
C ALA A 172 16.22 17.15 13.19
N ASN A 173 17.12 16.25 13.61
CA ASN A 173 18.46 16.14 13.00
C ASN A 173 18.79 14.73 12.46
N ALA A 174 17.81 13.82 12.34
CA ALA A 174 18.07 12.57 11.63
C ALA A 174 18.19 12.88 10.13
N SER A 175 19.44 12.92 9.62
CA SER A 175 19.72 13.07 8.19
C SER A 175 18.93 12.01 7.42
N LEU A 176 17.99 12.44 6.58
CA LEU A 176 17.26 11.56 5.69
C LEU A 176 18.26 10.90 4.72
N SER A 177 18.17 9.58 4.54
CA SER A 177 19.05 8.84 3.65
C SER A 177 18.36 7.69 2.95
N PHE A 178 18.72 7.42 1.71
CA PHE A 178 18.16 6.35 0.90
C PHE A 178 19.23 5.28 0.63
N PRO A 179 19.13 4.08 1.20
CA PRO A 179 19.91 2.94 0.74
C PRO A 179 19.47 2.56 -0.68
N LEU A 180 20.46 2.49 -1.56
CA LEU A 180 20.30 2.09 -2.93
C LEU A 180 21.25 0.93 -3.21
N ALA A 181 20.91 0.18 -4.24
CA ALA A 181 21.90 -0.59 -4.96
C ALA A 181 21.84 -0.26 -6.44
N PHE A 182 22.99 0.04 -7.00
CA PHE A 182 23.16 0.27 -8.42
C PHE A 182 23.60 -1.02 -9.08
N GLU A 183 22.92 -1.37 -10.16
CA GLU A 183 23.27 -2.48 -11.01
C GLU A 183 23.53 -1.97 -12.44
N ALA A 184 24.64 -2.41 -13.00
CA ALA A 184 25.02 -2.09 -14.38
C ALA A 184 25.31 -3.38 -15.14
N MET A 185 24.64 -3.56 -16.28
CA MET A 185 24.81 -4.72 -17.14
C MET A 185 25.92 -4.45 -18.17
N ILE A 186 27.12 -4.98 -17.91
CA ILE A 186 28.29 -4.82 -18.80
C ILE A 186 28.15 -5.71 -20.03
N SER A 187 27.75 -6.97 -19.81
CA SER A 187 27.47 -7.94 -20.86
C SER A 187 26.34 -8.86 -20.42
N GLU A 188 25.85 -9.73 -21.31
CA GLU A 188 24.75 -10.68 -21.01
C GLU A 188 25.04 -11.61 -19.83
N GLN A 189 26.31 -11.77 -19.45
CA GLN A 189 26.75 -12.66 -18.38
C GLN A 189 27.44 -11.93 -17.22
N LYS A 190 27.59 -10.60 -17.31
CA LYS A 190 28.33 -9.82 -16.32
C LYS A 190 27.55 -8.59 -15.86
N THR A 191 27.07 -8.65 -14.63
CA THR A 191 26.46 -7.53 -13.91
C THR A 191 27.40 -7.05 -12.80
N VAL A 192 27.53 -5.74 -12.67
CA VAL A 192 28.21 -5.11 -11.53
C VAL A 192 27.16 -4.56 -10.58
N TRP A 193 27.42 -4.77 -9.29
CA TRP A 193 26.54 -4.42 -8.20
C TRP A 193 27.26 -3.50 -7.21
N HIS A 194 26.57 -2.47 -6.73
CA HIS A 194 27.12 -1.58 -5.72
C HIS A 194 26.03 -1.06 -4.79
N GLU A 195 26.11 -1.44 -3.51
CA GLU A 195 25.25 -0.87 -2.48
C GLU A 195 25.82 0.44 -1.97
N ALA A 196 24.97 1.44 -1.86
CA ALA A 196 25.33 2.75 -1.37
C ALA A 196 24.21 3.37 -0.55
N VAL A 197 24.54 4.37 0.26
CA VAL A 197 23.55 5.19 0.96
C VAL A 197 23.66 6.61 0.45
N VAL A 198 22.56 7.14 -0.08
CA VAL A 198 22.46 8.53 -0.53
C VAL A 198 21.90 9.37 0.60
N ARG A 199 22.71 10.28 1.15
CA ARG A 199 22.25 11.22 2.20
C ARG A 199 21.60 12.43 1.57
N VAL A 200 20.51 12.93 2.13
CA VAL A 200 19.85 14.16 1.69
C VAL A 200 20.42 15.34 2.48
N LEU A 201 20.90 16.37 1.79
CA LEU A 201 21.29 17.63 2.42
C LEU A 201 20.09 18.55 2.49
N HIS A 202 19.77 19.00 3.70
CA HIS A 202 18.85 20.11 3.95
C HIS A 202 19.68 21.29 4.42
N ASP A 203 19.35 22.50 3.93
CA ASP A 203 19.85 23.73 4.52
C ASP A 203 18.95 24.04 5.73
N ASP A 204 19.51 24.15 6.94
CA ASP A 204 18.79 24.48 8.17
C ASP A 204 18.34 25.96 8.23
N GLU A 205 17.92 26.54 7.09
CA GLU A 205 17.41 27.90 7.03
C GLU A 205 15.91 27.91 7.38
N HIS A 206 15.64 27.98 8.69
CA HIS A 206 14.40 28.45 9.35
C HIS A 206 13.08 28.29 8.55
N ASP A 207 12.46 27.11 8.63
CA ASP A 207 11.01 26.98 8.48
C ASP A 207 10.33 27.49 9.77
N ASP A 208 10.24 28.82 9.90
CA ASP A 208 9.46 29.54 10.92
C ASP A 208 8.10 29.97 10.34
N ASP A 209 7.44 29.09 9.57
CA ASP A 209 6.04 29.27 9.16
C ASP A 209 5.09 28.63 10.19
N ASP A 210 4.94 29.28 11.34
CA ASP A 210 3.76 29.14 12.21
C ASP A 210 3.15 30.53 12.45
N PRO A 211 2.08 30.93 11.75
CA PRO A 211 1.37 32.18 11.98
C PRO A 211 0.42 32.01 13.17
N GLY A 212 0.96 31.74 14.35
CA GLY A 212 0.23 31.71 15.62
C GLY A 212 0.50 32.98 16.43
N PRO A 213 -0.53 33.71 16.90
CA PRO A 213 -0.32 34.92 17.70
C PRO A 213 0.17 34.53 19.10
N LYS A 214 1.49 34.58 19.32
CA LYS A 214 2.09 34.47 20.65
C LYS A 214 1.88 35.80 21.40
N GLN A 215 0.78 35.91 22.15
CA GLN A 215 0.66 36.94 23.16
C GLN A 215 1.55 36.60 24.37
N PRO A 216 2.39 37.53 24.86
CA PRO A 216 3.13 37.33 26.09
C PRO A 216 2.21 37.62 27.29
N ILE A 217 1.79 36.58 27.99
CA ILE A 217 1.18 36.74 29.32
C ILE A 217 2.31 36.96 30.32
N THR A 218 2.52 38.23 30.63
CA THR A 218 3.34 38.70 31.75
C THR A 218 2.55 38.49 33.03
N THR A 219 2.87 37.44 33.79
CA THR A 219 2.43 37.34 35.19
C THR A 219 3.65 37.47 36.09
N CYS A 220 3.79 38.65 36.70
CA CYS A 220 4.77 38.92 37.74
C CYS A 220 4.40 38.15 39.03
N GLN A 221 5.32 37.34 39.54
CA GLN A 221 5.37 37.02 40.98
C GLN A 221 6.82 37.10 41.48
N PRO A 222 7.04 37.63 42.69
CA PRO A 222 8.38 37.87 43.21
C PRO A 222 8.87 36.78 44.19
N HIS A 223 10.20 36.63 44.22
CA HIS A 223 11.05 36.02 45.26
C HIS A 223 11.29 34.50 45.28
N LYS A 224 12.47 34.11 44.76
CA LYS A 224 13.55 33.47 45.55
C LYS A 224 14.86 33.46 44.74
N PRO A 225 16.01 33.93 45.29
CA PRO A 225 17.27 33.88 44.56
C PRO A 225 17.85 32.46 44.67
N SER A 226 17.55 31.62 43.68
CA SER A 226 18.32 30.39 43.48
C SER A 226 19.46 30.71 42.53
N GLN A 227 20.70 30.61 43.01
CA GLN A 227 21.90 30.66 42.19
C GLN A 227 21.79 29.59 41.09
N ARG A 228 21.41 30.01 39.89
CA ARG A 228 21.58 29.21 38.68
C ARG A 228 22.94 29.53 38.09
N VAL A 229 23.87 28.60 38.24
CA VAL A 229 25.09 28.55 37.44
C VAL A 229 24.65 28.50 35.98
N THR A 230 24.90 29.58 35.24
CA THR A 230 24.73 29.57 33.79
C THR A 230 25.95 28.86 33.22
N VAL A 231 25.83 27.55 32.99
CA VAL A 231 26.78 26.86 32.11
C VAL A 231 26.46 27.34 30.71
N ILE A 232 27.24 28.30 30.22
CA ILE A 232 27.32 28.57 28.79
C ILE A 232 27.99 27.33 28.19
N VAL A 233 27.18 26.33 27.85
CA VAL A 233 27.62 25.30 26.91
C VAL A 233 27.72 26.04 25.59
N THR A 234 28.93 26.45 25.22
CA THR A 234 29.26 26.71 23.82
C THR A 234 28.94 25.42 23.09
N ASN A 235 27.73 25.34 22.53
CA ASN A 235 27.38 24.38 21.50
C ASN A 235 28.24 24.74 20.30
N ALA A 236 29.49 24.30 20.34
CA ALA A 236 30.22 23.94 19.13
C ALA A 236 29.51 22.70 18.57
N GLY A 237 28.29 22.90 18.04
CA GLY A 237 27.81 22.03 16.99
C GLY A 237 28.88 22.08 15.90
N PRO A 238 29.24 20.95 15.27
CA PRO A 238 30.13 21.00 14.12
C PRO A 238 29.44 21.89 13.10
N GLN A 239 29.89 23.15 13.00
CA GLN A 239 29.59 23.98 11.86
C GLN A 239 30.06 23.13 10.68
N LEU A 240 29.12 22.74 9.82
CA LEU A 240 29.36 22.19 8.51
C LEU A 240 30.21 23.20 7.74
N ALA A 241 31.50 23.21 8.02
CA ALA A 241 32.50 23.88 7.22
C ALA A 241 32.29 23.33 5.81
N ARG A 242 31.78 24.19 4.91
CA ARG A 242 31.47 23.97 3.50
C ARG A 242 31.89 22.56 3.03
N LEU A 243 30.99 21.58 3.18
CA LEU A 243 31.24 20.25 2.63
C LEU A 243 31.55 20.43 1.15
N GLN A 244 32.74 20.03 0.74
CA GLN A 244 33.10 20.04 -0.67
C GLN A 244 32.33 18.89 -1.33
N ILE A 245 31.30 19.24 -2.11
CA ILE A 245 30.48 18.29 -2.85
C ILE A 245 31.04 18.21 -4.27
N ASP A 246 31.58 17.04 -4.63
CA ASP A 246 32.01 16.79 -6.00
C ASP A 246 30.78 16.36 -6.83
N PRO A 247 30.41 17.07 -7.90
CA PRO A 247 29.25 16.70 -8.71
C PRO A 247 29.47 15.35 -9.41
N VAL A 248 28.44 14.51 -9.43
CA VAL A 248 28.46 13.23 -10.16
C VAL A 248 27.83 13.43 -11.53
N GLU A 249 28.66 13.44 -12.58
CA GLU A 249 28.15 13.46 -13.95
C GLU A 249 27.79 12.06 -14.48
N ASN A 250 28.44 11.03 -13.95
CA ASN A 250 28.24 9.65 -14.38
C ASN A 250 28.40 8.70 -13.18
N ILE A 251 27.28 8.08 -12.80
CA ILE A 251 27.22 7.16 -11.66
C ILE A 251 28.13 5.95 -11.84
N CYS A 252 28.25 5.39 -13.05
CA CYS A 252 29.13 4.25 -13.29
C CYS A 252 30.60 4.58 -13.02
N THR A 253 31.04 5.78 -13.43
CA THR A 253 32.39 6.24 -13.10
C THR A 253 32.53 6.55 -11.61
N ALA A 254 31.50 7.15 -10.99
CA ALA A 254 31.51 7.43 -9.57
C ALA A 254 31.65 6.15 -8.74
N ILE A 255 30.91 5.10 -9.06
CA ILE A 255 30.99 3.78 -8.40
C ILE A 255 32.41 3.23 -8.41
N SER A 256 33.14 3.39 -9.52
CA SER A 256 34.55 2.96 -9.58
C SER A 256 35.50 3.76 -8.67
N LEU A 257 35.09 4.97 -8.24
CA LEU A 257 35.87 5.90 -7.42
C LEU A 257 35.48 5.89 -5.92
N ILE A 258 34.44 5.15 -5.53
CA ILE A 258 33.77 5.27 -4.20
C ILE A 258 34.54 4.69 -3.01
N CYS A 259 35.77 4.23 -3.20
CA CYS A 259 36.55 3.60 -2.11
C CYS A 259 36.58 4.41 -0.79
N ARG A 260 36.36 5.75 -0.80
CA ARG A 260 36.17 6.59 0.40
C ARG A 260 35.16 7.73 0.26
N LYS A 261 34.18 7.61 -0.64
CA LYS A 261 33.19 8.68 -0.89
C LYS A 261 31.76 8.17 -0.73
N GLY A 262 30.89 8.98 -0.16
CA GLY A 262 29.46 8.71 -0.03
C GLY A 262 28.67 9.52 -1.04
N PHE A 263 27.53 8.99 -1.47
CA PHE A 263 26.62 9.76 -2.31
C PHE A 263 25.78 10.72 -1.48
N VAL A 264 25.49 11.86 -2.08
CA VAL A 264 24.66 12.90 -1.49
C VAL A 264 23.66 13.43 -2.51
N LEU A 265 22.42 13.66 -2.08
CA LEU A 265 21.38 14.36 -2.84
C LEU A 265 21.36 15.82 -2.41
N THR A 266 21.55 16.71 -3.37
CA THR A 266 21.48 18.16 -3.17
C THR A 266 20.07 18.69 -3.42
N ARG A 267 19.78 19.90 -2.92
CA ARG A 267 18.50 20.61 -3.11
C ARG A 267 18.11 20.81 -4.58
N HIS A 268 19.08 20.89 -5.48
CA HIS A 268 18.86 21.10 -6.91
C HIS A 268 18.61 19.81 -7.70
N CYS A 269 18.19 18.72 -7.03
CA CYS A 269 18.00 17.41 -7.65
C CYS A 269 19.26 16.93 -8.39
N LYS A 270 20.44 17.16 -7.78
CA LYS A 270 21.73 16.65 -8.29
C LYS A 270 22.34 15.70 -7.29
N ILE A 271 22.96 14.65 -7.81
CA ILE A 271 23.74 13.70 -7.03
C ILE A 271 25.21 14.14 -7.01
N GLY A 272 25.82 14.07 -5.83
CA GLY A 272 27.21 14.43 -5.59
C GLY A 272 27.93 13.39 -4.75
N LEU A 273 29.23 13.58 -4.55
CA LEU A 273 30.06 12.79 -3.66
C LEU A 273 30.59 13.67 -2.51
N ILE A 274 30.60 13.10 -1.31
CA ILE A 274 31.24 13.67 -0.12
C ILE A 274 32.28 12.68 0.40
N ALA A 275 33.36 13.17 1.01
CA ALA A 275 34.33 12.29 1.66
C ALA A 275 33.68 11.58 2.87
N LEU A 276 33.93 10.28 3.01
CA LEU A 276 33.53 9.49 4.18
C LEU A 276 34.77 9.01 4.93
N ASP A 277 34.71 9.08 6.26
CA ASP A 277 35.77 8.58 7.13
C ASP A 277 35.90 7.05 7.08
N ASN A 278 34.81 6.36 6.69
CA ASN A 278 34.77 4.90 6.59
C ASN A 278 34.51 4.46 5.14
N PRO A 279 35.36 3.59 4.57
CA PRO A 279 35.16 3.08 3.21
C PRO A 279 33.92 2.16 3.16
N THR A 280 33.07 2.36 2.15
CA THR A 280 32.00 1.43 1.81
C THR A 280 32.58 0.24 1.05
N LEU A 281 32.27 -0.98 1.49
CA LEU A 281 32.71 -2.21 0.82
C LEU A 281 31.97 -2.36 -0.51
N ALA A 282 32.72 -2.46 -1.62
CA ALA A 282 32.17 -2.86 -2.90
C ALA A 282 32.04 -4.40 -2.93
N THR A 283 30.82 -4.91 -3.17
CA THR A 283 30.58 -6.35 -3.29
C THR A 283 30.59 -6.75 -4.76
N SER A 284 31.43 -7.70 -5.14
CA SER A 284 31.47 -8.26 -6.51
C SER A 284 30.39 -9.33 -6.67
N GLY A 285 29.44 -9.08 -7.57
CA GLY A 285 28.35 -10.00 -7.95
C GLY A 285 26.99 -9.51 -7.48
N ALA A 286 26.04 -9.36 -8.42
CA ALA A 286 24.67 -9.02 -8.06
C ALA A 286 24.06 -10.16 -7.22
N PRO A 287 23.57 -9.89 -5.99
CA PRO A 287 22.87 -10.90 -5.24
C PRO A 287 21.62 -11.31 -6.01
N ALA A 288 21.35 -12.62 -6.03
CA ALA A 288 20.08 -13.12 -6.51
C ALA A 288 18.93 -12.43 -5.75
N ARG A 289 17.77 -12.29 -6.39
CA ARG A 289 16.58 -11.67 -5.78
C ARG A 289 15.40 -12.62 -5.85
N THR A 290 14.53 -12.53 -4.85
CA THR A 290 13.28 -13.29 -4.80
C THR A 290 12.12 -12.30 -4.73
N PRO A 291 11.12 -12.36 -5.65
CA PRO A 291 9.92 -11.53 -5.55
C PRO A 291 9.05 -11.95 -4.36
N LEU A 292 8.22 -11.04 -3.85
CA LEU A 292 7.25 -11.33 -2.79
C LEU A 292 6.30 -12.47 -3.19
N LYS A 293 5.93 -12.55 -4.48
CA LYS A 293 5.12 -13.65 -5.03
C LYS A 293 5.62 -15.03 -4.60
N ASP A 294 6.92 -15.26 -4.71
CA ASP A 294 7.55 -16.56 -4.44
C ASP A 294 7.63 -16.87 -2.94
N LEU A 295 7.48 -15.85 -2.08
CA LEU A 295 7.32 -16.02 -0.65
C LEU A 295 5.88 -16.37 -0.26
N LEU A 296 4.91 -15.82 -0.99
CA LEU A 296 3.48 -16.08 -0.78
C LEU A 296 3.03 -17.43 -1.36
N HIS A 297 3.69 -17.96 -2.40
CA HIS A 297 3.32 -19.26 -3.01
C HIS A 297 3.85 -20.49 -2.24
N ASN A 298 4.13 -20.36 -0.95
CA ASN A 298 4.78 -21.38 -0.09
C ASN A 298 3.99 -22.71 0.07
N ARG A 299 2.85 -22.88 -0.60
CA ARG A 299 2.02 -24.10 -0.55
C ARG A 299 2.28 -25.12 -1.66
N THR A 300 3.24 -24.93 -2.57
CA THR A 300 3.57 -25.99 -3.54
C THR A 300 4.00 -27.28 -2.81
N PRO A 301 3.31 -28.41 -3.02
CA PRO A 301 3.65 -29.68 -2.36
C PRO A 301 5.08 -30.09 -2.75
N GLY A 302 6.02 -30.03 -1.80
CA GLY A 302 7.41 -30.44 -1.99
C GLY A 302 8.46 -29.34 -1.69
N ALA A 303 8.07 -28.06 -1.72
CA ALA A 303 8.97 -26.97 -1.32
C ALA A 303 8.88 -26.76 0.20
N GLN A 304 9.74 -27.45 0.97
CA GLN A 304 9.89 -27.20 2.41
C GLN A 304 10.56 -25.84 2.69
N ARG A 305 9.82 -24.75 2.53
CA ARG A 305 10.18 -23.44 3.11
C ARG A 305 9.40 -23.27 4.41
N ALA A 306 10.09 -22.75 5.43
CA ALA A 306 9.44 -22.38 6.68
C ALA A 306 8.48 -21.20 6.43
N PRO A 307 7.31 -21.18 7.09
CA PRO A 307 6.38 -20.05 7.00
C PRO A 307 7.06 -18.76 7.45
N VAL A 308 6.59 -17.64 6.90
CA VAL A 308 7.13 -16.33 7.25
C VAL A 308 6.76 -16.02 8.71
N SER A 309 7.75 -15.65 9.51
CA SER A 309 7.49 -15.39 10.93
C SER A 309 6.45 -14.27 11.11
N LEU A 310 5.63 -14.36 12.15
CA LEU A 310 4.66 -13.30 12.49
C LEU A 310 5.33 -11.92 12.56
N ARG A 311 6.51 -11.84 13.20
CA ARG A 311 7.31 -10.61 13.27
C ARG A 311 7.63 -10.06 11.89
N SER A 312 8.14 -10.90 10.98
CA SER A 312 8.51 -10.48 9.62
C SER A 312 7.29 -10.00 8.83
N ARG A 313 6.15 -10.68 8.94
CA ARG A 313 4.90 -10.24 8.28
C ARG A 313 4.45 -8.86 8.76
N MET A 314 4.47 -8.63 10.07
CA MET A 314 4.05 -7.35 10.66
C MET A 314 4.98 -6.20 10.30
N LEU A 315 6.30 -6.43 10.37
CA LEU A 315 7.29 -5.42 9.97
C LEU A 315 7.22 -5.14 8.46
N LEU A 316 7.07 -6.17 7.63
CA LEU A 316 6.90 -6.02 6.20
C LEU A 316 5.65 -5.19 5.88
N ALA A 317 4.51 -5.51 6.49
CA ALA A 317 3.26 -4.77 6.31
C ALA A 317 3.42 -3.27 6.62
N LEU A 318 4.06 -2.92 7.74
CA LEU A 318 4.33 -1.51 8.05
C LEU A 318 5.32 -0.87 7.07
N ASN A 319 6.42 -1.56 6.76
CA ASN A 319 7.42 -1.05 5.81
C ASN A 319 6.77 -0.74 4.47
N LEU A 320 5.92 -1.64 3.97
CA LEU A 320 5.15 -1.40 2.76
C LEU A 320 4.20 -0.22 2.95
N ALA A 321 3.30 -0.23 3.93
CA ALA A 321 2.34 0.86 4.09
C ALA A 321 3.01 2.25 4.17
N SER A 322 4.13 2.36 4.89
CA SER A 322 4.88 3.62 5.02
C SER A 322 5.67 4.01 3.76
N ASN A 323 6.20 3.04 3.01
CA ASN A 323 6.91 3.31 1.76
C ASN A 323 5.95 3.58 0.60
N LEU A 324 4.70 3.12 0.64
CA LEU A 324 3.68 3.52 -0.32
C LEU A 324 3.55 5.04 -0.33
N LEU A 325 3.38 5.66 0.84
CA LEU A 325 3.29 7.11 0.97
C LEU A 325 4.52 7.81 0.37
N GLN A 326 5.71 7.26 0.60
CA GLN A 326 6.97 7.82 0.11
C GLN A 326 7.12 7.73 -1.41
N LEU A 327 6.65 6.64 -2.02
CA LEU A 327 6.93 6.31 -3.41
C LEU A 327 5.75 6.51 -4.35
N PHE A 328 4.53 6.67 -3.83
CA PHE A 328 3.35 6.89 -4.65
C PHE A 328 3.53 8.11 -5.55
N ARG A 329 3.18 7.98 -6.84
CA ARG A 329 3.40 9.02 -7.89
C ARG A 329 4.86 9.41 -8.14
N THR A 330 5.83 8.71 -7.54
CA THR A 330 7.22 8.81 -7.96
C THR A 330 7.50 7.82 -9.09
N ASN A 331 8.52 8.09 -9.90
CA ASN A 331 8.93 7.19 -10.98
C ASN A 331 9.69 5.95 -10.49
N TRP A 332 9.84 5.75 -9.18
CA TRP A 332 10.37 4.50 -8.63
C TRP A 332 9.45 3.31 -8.89
N LEU A 333 8.17 3.58 -9.13
CA LEU A 333 7.15 2.57 -9.39
C LEU A 333 6.65 2.74 -10.82
N PRO A 334 6.96 1.81 -11.73
CA PRO A 334 6.58 1.94 -13.15
C PRO A 334 5.06 1.79 -13.35
N ASN A 335 4.37 1.10 -12.44
CA ASN A 335 2.93 0.87 -12.49
C ASN A 335 2.20 1.61 -11.36
N PRO A 336 0.98 2.11 -11.64
CA PRO A 336 0.16 2.84 -10.67
C PRO A 336 -0.33 1.95 -9.51
N CYS A 337 -0.36 0.63 -9.71
CA CYS A 337 -0.84 -0.34 -8.73
C CYS A 337 0.34 -1.01 -8.00
N TRP A 338 0.43 -0.76 -6.70
CA TRP A 338 1.35 -1.50 -5.83
C TRP A 338 0.94 -2.97 -5.76
N SER A 339 1.91 -3.86 -5.97
CA SER A 339 1.67 -5.29 -6.00
C SER A 339 2.88 -6.10 -5.55
N TYR A 340 2.66 -7.39 -5.27
CA TYR A 340 3.73 -8.32 -4.89
C TYR A 340 4.78 -8.51 -5.99
N GLU A 341 4.50 -8.11 -7.23
CA GLU A 341 5.43 -8.26 -8.36
C GLU A 341 6.53 -7.22 -8.36
N HIS A 342 6.32 -6.10 -7.66
CA HIS A 342 7.26 -4.98 -7.61
C HIS A 342 8.13 -5.00 -6.35
N ILE A 343 7.88 -5.94 -5.44
CA ILE A 343 8.57 -6.05 -4.15
C ILE A 343 9.51 -7.25 -4.20
N PHE A 344 10.79 -6.99 -3.98
CA PHE A 344 11.85 -7.99 -4.06
C PHE A 344 12.66 -8.05 -2.77
N PHE A 345 13.30 -9.19 -2.55
CA PHE A 345 14.16 -9.45 -1.40
C PHE A 345 15.52 -9.96 -1.85
N PRO A 346 16.63 -9.51 -1.23
CA PRO A 346 17.95 -10.03 -1.49
C PRO A 346 18.08 -11.49 -1.05
N VAL A 347 18.77 -12.30 -1.85
CA VAL A 347 19.18 -13.65 -1.48
C VAL A 347 20.61 -13.60 -0.99
N VAL A 348 20.78 -13.84 0.31
CA VAL A 348 22.08 -13.91 0.95
C VAL A 348 22.69 -15.28 0.65
N THR A 349 23.69 -15.28 -0.22
CA THR A 349 24.46 -16.49 -0.56
C THR A 349 25.63 -16.58 0.42
N GLU A 350 25.75 -17.66 1.18
CA GLU A 350 26.81 -17.86 2.21
C GLU A 350 28.25 -17.96 1.64
N ALA A 351 28.53 -17.47 0.42
CA ALA A 351 29.89 -17.40 -0.12
C ALA A 351 30.85 -16.56 0.77
N ALA A 352 30.31 -15.70 1.64
CA ALA A 352 31.07 -14.94 2.64
C ALA A 352 31.24 -15.65 4.00
N ARG A 353 30.61 -16.81 4.24
CA ARG A 353 30.73 -17.59 5.48
C ARG A 353 31.20 -18.99 5.13
N LYS A 354 32.51 -19.20 5.21
CA LYS A 354 33.17 -20.49 4.94
C LYS A 354 32.48 -21.64 5.72
N LEU A 355 32.22 -22.74 5.00
CA LEU A 355 31.78 -24.05 5.50
C LEU A 355 30.41 -24.10 6.19
N ARG A 356 29.33 -24.19 5.41
CA ARG A 356 28.28 -25.20 5.60
C ARG A 356 27.34 -25.18 4.39
N GLU A 357 26.84 -26.35 4.00
CA GLU A 357 25.84 -26.58 2.95
C GLU A 357 24.49 -25.95 3.34
N GLY A 358 24.45 -24.63 3.47
CA GLY A 358 23.26 -23.86 3.81
C GLY A 358 22.45 -23.57 2.56
N LYS A 359 21.14 -23.85 2.61
CA LYS A 359 20.18 -23.35 1.62
C LYS A 359 20.28 -21.82 1.55
N PRO A 360 20.15 -21.20 0.37
CA PRO A 360 20.15 -19.75 0.23
C PRO A 360 19.10 -19.12 1.16
N LYS A 361 19.49 -18.13 1.95
CA LYS A 361 18.61 -17.45 2.90
C LYS A 361 18.12 -16.14 2.29
N ILE A 362 16.81 -15.91 2.34
CA ILE A 362 16.20 -14.67 1.88
C ILE A 362 16.25 -13.66 3.03
N ASP A 363 16.73 -12.45 2.75
CA ASP A 363 16.71 -11.34 3.69
C ASP A 363 15.37 -10.61 3.63
N LEU A 364 14.48 -10.95 4.56
CA LEU A 364 13.14 -10.37 4.66
C LEU A 364 13.13 -8.97 5.27
N ASP A 365 14.25 -8.53 5.87
CA ASP A 365 14.33 -7.25 6.56
C ASP A 365 14.69 -6.11 5.58
N ARG A 366 15.11 -6.44 4.35
CA ARG A 366 15.55 -5.49 3.33
C ARG A 366 14.74 -5.61 2.02
N PRO A 367 13.40 -5.49 2.05
CA PRO A 367 12.63 -5.41 0.81
C PRO A 367 13.09 -4.23 -0.04
N PHE A 368 13.01 -4.34 -1.35
CA PHE A 368 13.35 -3.25 -2.28
C PHE A 368 12.42 -3.23 -3.49
N VAL A 369 12.32 -2.05 -4.11
CA VAL A 369 11.75 -1.87 -5.45
C VAL A 369 12.87 -1.63 -6.46
N SER A 370 12.61 -1.94 -7.72
CA SER A 370 13.59 -1.84 -8.80
C SER A 370 13.08 -0.90 -9.89
N THR A 371 13.98 -0.08 -10.41
CA THR A 371 13.71 0.76 -11.57
C THR A 371 14.85 0.66 -12.58
N SER A 372 14.50 0.43 -13.84
CA SER A 372 15.47 0.41 -14.94
C SER A 372 15.57 1.79 -15.59
N PHE A 373 16.79 2.14 -15.99
CA PHE A 373 17.13 3.36 -16.69
C PHE A 373 17.77 2.95 -18.02
N ALA A 374 16.96 2.93 -19.07
CA ALA A 374 17.35 2.52 -20.42
C ALA A 374 17.38 3.71 -21.37
N LYS A 375 18.26 3.64 -22.39
CA LYS A 375 18.51 4.70 -23.37
C LYS A 375 17.29 5.06 -24.23
N ASP A 376 16.46 4.07 -24.56
CA ASP A 376 15.31 4.20 -25.46
C ASP A 376 13.98 4.35 -24.71
N ALA A 377 14.02 4.55 -23.39
CA ALA A 377 12.85 4.98 -22.66
C ALA A 377 12.57 6.42 -23.10
N THR A 378 11.79 6.60 -24.17
CA THR A 378 11.06 7.82 -24.41
C THR A 378 10.37 8.16 -23.09
N HIS A 379 10.90 9.17 -22.38
CA HIS A 379 10.34 9.75 -21.15
C HIS A 379 8.94 10.39 -21.39
N LEU A 380 8.29 10.02 -22.48
CA LEU A 380 6.91 10.27 -22.82
C LEU A 380 6.18 8.94 -22.67
N GLN A 381 5.55 8.73 -21.52
CA GLN A 381 4.16 8.27 -21.55
C GLN A 381 3.55 8.34 -20.15
N CYS A 382 2.53 9.19 -20.07
CA CYS A 382 1.45 9.20 -19.10
C CYS A 382 1.70 8.32 -17.88
N GLN A 383 2.26 8.91 -16.82
CA GLN A 383 1.71 8.60 -15.51
C GLN A 383 0.22 8.95 -15.62
N GLN A 384 -0.62 7.99 -16.00
CA GLN A 384 -1.99 8.02 -15.51
C GLN A 384 -1.81 8.10 -14.01
N LEU A 385 -1.98 9.29 -13.43
CA LEU A 385 -1.80 9.51 -12.01
C LEU A 385 -2.73 8.53 -11.35
N ALA A 386 -2.17 7.45 -10.82
CA ALA A 386 -2.89 6.47 -10.06
C ALA A 386 -3.82 7.23 -9.11
N GLU A 387 -5.09 6.88 -9.12
CA GLU A 387 -5.99 7.45 -8.14
C GLU A 387 -5.59 6.88 -6.77
N PRO A 388 -5.57 7.71 -5.71
CA PRO A 388 -5.30 7.26 -4.35
C PRO A 388 -6.08 6.01 -3.95
N LYS A 389 -7.35 5.92 -4.38
CA LYS A 389 -8.24 4.77 -4.13
C LYS A 389 -7.68 3.45 -4.66
N VAL A 390 -7.06 3.48 -5.84
CA VAL A 390 -6.48 2.29 -6.50
C VAL A 390 -5.24 1.82 -5.76
N ALA A 391 -4.40 2.75 -5.30
CA ALA A 391 -3.19 2.45 -4.55
C ALA A 391 -3.47 1.91 -3.15
N LEU A 392 -4.44 2.51 -2.45
CA LEU A 392 -4.90 2.03 -1.16
C LEU A 392 -5.54 0.65 -1.26
N LEU A 393 -6.37 0.41 -2.29
CA LEU A 393 -6.89 -0.94 -2.53
C LEU A 393 -5.75 -1.96 -2.75
N GLY A 394 -4.75 -1.60 -3.57
CA GLY A 394 -3.56 -2.44 -3.79
C GLY A 394 -2.80 -2.74 -2.50
N LEU A 395 -2.63 -1.74 -1.63
CA LEU A 395 -2.03 -1.93 -0.31
C LEU A 395 -2.89 -2.83 0.58
N GLY A 396 -4.20 -2.61 0.62
CA GLY A 396 -5.13 -3.43 1.41
C GLY A 396 -5.07 -4.91 1.02
N ILE A 397 -5.04 -5.19 -0.29
CA ILE A 397 -4.84 -6.55 -0.81
C ILE A 397 -3.48 -7.08 -0.37
N LEU A 398 -2.38 -6.33 -0.55
CA LEU A 398 -1.04 -6.74 -0.12
C LEU A 398 -0.99 -7.07 1.39
N LEU A 399 -1.68 -6.30 2.23
CA LEU A 399 -1.77 -6.56 3.66
C LEU A 399 -2.47 -7.90 3.95
N LEU A 400 -3.57 -8.21 3.25
CA LEU A 400 -4.22 -9.51 3.37
C LEU A 400 -3.30 -10.64 2.89
N GLU A 401 -2.67 -10.46 1.72
CA GLU A 401 -1.78 -11.45 1.14
C GLU A 401 -0.60 -11.78 2.06
N ILE A 402 0.03 -10.75 2.66
CA ILE A 402 1.12 -10.92 3.63
C ILE A 402 0.64 -11.65 4.89
N TRP A 403 -0.56 -11.31 5.39
CA TRP A 403 -1.10 -11.95 6.59
C TRP A 403 -1.39 -13.43 6.37
N HIS A 404 -2.09 -13.75 5.27
CA HIS A 404 -2.51 -15.11 4.95
C HIS A 404 -1.42 -15.94 4.27
N GLU A 405 -0.30 -15.32 3.85
CA GLU A 405 0.78 -15.97 3.09
C GLU A 405 0.25 -16.65 1.82
N GLU A 406 -0.68 -15.97 1.14
CA GLU A 406 -1.38 -16.47 -0.03
C GLU A 406 -1.71 -15.27 -0.93
N THR A 407 -1.74 -15.45 -2.25
CA THR A 407 -2.12 -14.35 -3.16
C THR A 407 -3.64 -14.28 -3.31
N LEU A 408 -4.16 -13.11 -3.68
CA LEU A 408 -5.59 -12.95 -3.96
C LEU A 408 -6.08 -13.96 -5.01
N GLU A 409 -5.25 -14.22 -6.02
CA GLU A 409 -5.57 -15.18 -7.08
C GLU A 409 -5.61 -16.61 -6.55
N ALA A 410 -4.62 -17.00 -5.74
CA ALA A 410 -4.57 -18.33 -5.15
C ALA A 410 -5.76 -18.58 -4.20
N HIS A 411 -6.07 -17.60 -3.35
CA HIS A 411 -7.16 -17.70 -2.36
C HIS A 411 -8.52 -17.95 -3.03
N PHE A 412 -8.79 -17.26 -4.15
CA PHE A 412 -10.05 -17.41 -4.90
C PHE A 412 -9.95 -18.34 -6.12
N SER A 413 -8.86 -19.09 -6.27
CA SER A 413 -8.64 -20.01 -7.39
C SER A 413 -8.80 -19.37 -8.78
N LEU A 414 -8.31 -18.13 -8.93
CA LEU A 414 -8.39 -17.37 -10.17
C LEU A 414 -7.21 -17.74 -11.10
N GLU A 415 -7.49 -17.94 -12.39
CA GLU A 415 -6.43 -18.18 -13.38
C GLU A 415 -5.55 -16.95 -13.63
N LYS A 416 -6.14 -15.76 -13.48
CA LYS A 416 -5.49 -14.47 -13.74
C LYS A 416 -5.89 -13.46 -12.69
N ARG A 417 -4.99 -12.51 -12.48
CA ARG A 417 -5.24 -11.34 -11.64
C ARG A 417 -6.35 -10.46 -12.25
N PRO A 418 -7.37 -10.10 -11.47
CA PRO A 418 -8.36 -9.12 -11.91
C PRO A 418 -7.71 -7.76 -12.18
N SER A 419 -7.95 -7.16 -13.35
CA SER A 419 -7.44 -5.84 -13.72
C SER A 419 -8.30 -4.73 -13.13
N GLU A 420 -9.62 -4.94 -13.13
CA GLU A 420 -10.59 -3.91 -12.81
C GLU A 420 -10.60 -3.58 -11.32
N PHE A 421 -10.86 -2.30 -11.01
CA PHE A 421 -10.88 -1.81 -9.64
C PHE A 421 -11.97 -2.48 -8.81
N TYR A 422 -13.20 -2.53 -9.34
CA TYR A 422 -14.36 -3.05 -8.60
C TYR A 422 -14.31 -4.57 -8.40
N GLU A 423 -13.77 -5.33 -9.36
CA GLU A 423 -13.55 -6.76 -9.21
C GLU A 423 -12.58 -7.05 -8.06
N ARG A 424 -11.42 -6.36 -8.07
CA ARG A 424 -10.43 -6.46 -6.98
C ARG A 424 -11.03 -6.06 -5.63
N LEU A 425 -11.81 -4.98 -5.61
CA LEU A 425 -12.47 -4.49 -4.39
C LEU A 425 -13.48 -5.51 -3.84
N ALA A 426 -14.32 -6.09 -4.69
CA ALA A 426 -15.32 -7.08 -4.27
C ALA A 426 -14.67 -8.32 -3.66
N LEU A 427 -13.58 -8.81 -4.27
CA LEU A 427 -12.80 -9.93 -3.75
C LEU A 427 -12.09 -9.59 -2.44
N ALA A 428 -11.49 -8.40 -2.34
CA ALA A 428 -10.81 -7.94 -1.14
C ALA A 428 -11.78 -7.78 0.05
N LEU A 429 -12.98 -7.24 -0.20
CA LEU A 429 -14.04 -7.16 0.82
C LEU A 429 -14.49 -8.54 1.26
N ARG A 430 -14.68 -9.47 0.31
CA ARG A 430 -15.01 -10.86 0.64
C ARG A 430 -13.96 -11.49 1.55
N TRP A 431 -12.68 -11.32 1.22
CA TRP A 431 -11.58 -11.86 2.00
C TRP A 431 -11.50 -11.23 3.39
N LEU A 432 -11.74 -9.91 3.49
CA LEU A 432 -11.77 -9.20 4.77
C LEU A 432 -12.91 -9.68 5.69
N ASP A 433 -14.05 -10.08 5.12
CA ASP A 433 -15.20 -10.60 5.88
C ASP A 433 -14.99 -12.08 6.33
N GLU A 434 -13.95 -12.76 5.85
CA GLU A 434 -13.67 -14.15 6.22
C GLU A 434 -13.08 -14.26 7.63
N MET A 435 -13.74 -15.04 8.48
CA MET A 435 -13.33 -15.25 9.88
C MET A 435 -12.26 -16.35 10.05
N THR A 436 -11.71 -16.86 8.96
CA THR A 436 -10.72 -17.95 8.98
C THR A 436 -9.33 -17.36 9.19
N ASN A 437 -8.77 -17.50 10.40
CA ASN A 437 -7.48 -16.93 10.81
C ASN A 437 -7.43 -15.39 10.76
N PRO A 438 -8.25 -14.69 11.58
CA PRO A 438 -8.34 -13.24 11.54
C PRO A 438 -7.03 -12.56 11.99
N PRO A 439 -6.64 -11.46 11.36
CA PRO A 439 -5.50 -10.66 11.81
C PRO A 439 -5.77 -10.00 13.18
N PRO A 440 -4.70 -9.54 13.87
CA PRO A 440 -4.85 -8.69 15.05
C PRO A 440 -5.72 -7.48 14.72
N GLU A 441 -6.56 -7.05 15.66
CA GLU A 441 -7.56 -5.99 15.46
C GLU A 441 -7.01 -4.73 14.78
N LEU A 442 -5.83 -4.26 15.19
CA LEU A 442 -5.22 -3.06 14.59
C LEU A 442 -4.71 -3.28 13.16
N TYR A 443 -4.34 -4.52 12.82
CA TYR A 443 -3.93 -4.90 11.47
C TYR A 443 -5.16 -5.02 10.56
N ASP A 444 -6.18 -5.72 11.04
CA ASP A 444 -7.48 -5.85 10.39
C ASP A 444 -8.06 -4.47 10.07
N ARG A 445 -8.08 -3.58 11.07
CA ARG A 445 -8.54 -2.20 10.91
C ARG A 445 -7.75 -1.45 9.84
N ALA A 446 -6.42 -1.57 9.82
CA ALA A 446 -5.59 -0.91 8.81
C ALA A 446 -5.88 -1.43 7.39
N ALA A 447 -6.01 -2.75 7.21
CA ALA A 447 -6.37 -3.36 5.94
C ALA A 447 -7.78 -2.93 5.49
N SER A 448 -8.74 -2.92 6.42
CA SER A 448 -10.12 -2.45 6.21
C SER A 448 -10.17 -0.99 5.74
N HIS A 449 -9.40 -0.10 6.37
CA HIS A 449 -9.29 1.30 5.93
C HIS A 449 -8.69 1.43 4.52
N CYS A 450 -7.69 0.62 4.18
CA CYS A 450 -7.11 0.58 2.84
C CYS A 450 -8.13 0.12 1.78
N ILE A 451 -8.86 -0.98 2.04
CA ILE A 451 -9.79 -1.60 1.08
C ILE A 451 -11.05 -0.75 0.91
N LYS A 452 -11.65 -0.30 2.01
CA LYS A 452 -12.89 0.48 1.99
C LYS A 452 -12.67 1.93 1.55
N GLY A 453 -11.41 2.38 1.50
CA GLY A 453 -11.06 3.77 1.17
C GLY A 453 -11.47 4.77 2.25
N MET A 454 -11.74 4.29 3.47
CA MET A 454 -12.16 5.13 4.59
C MET A 454 -10.93 5.72 5.27
N VAL A 455 -10.70 7.02 5.09
CA VAL A 455 -9.63 7.72 5.81
C VAL A 455 -10.24 8.90 6.56
N SER A 456 -10.31 8.79 7.88
CA SER A 456 -10.86 9.75 8.85
C SER A 456 -12.28 10.27 8.55
N GLY A 457 -13.23 9.37 8.25
CA GLY A 457 -14.69 9.57 8.37
C GLY A 457 -15.37 10.63 7.49
N GLU A 458 -14.62 11.56 6.88
CA GLU A 458 -15.15 12.71 6.16
C GLU A 458 -14.40 13.02 4.86
N VAL A 459 -13.14 12.59 4.73
CA VAL A 459 -12.32 12.92 3.57
C VAL A 459 -12.64 11.93 2.46
N ARG A 460 -13.54 12.31 1.53
CA ARG A 460 -13.49 11.76 0.16
C ARG A 460 -12.02 11.84 -0.26
N LEU A 461 -11.38 10.71 -0.58
CA LEU A 461 -9.95 10.66 -0.90
C LEU A 461 -9.61 11.83 -1.83
N GLY A 462 -9.01 12.86 -1.23
CA GLY A 462 -8.77 14.11 -1.91
C GLY A 462 -7.65 13.94 -2.92
N ARG A 463 -7.10 15.07 -3.37
CA ARG A 463 -5.83 15.02 -4.10
C ARG A 463 -4.80 14.42 -3.16
N TRP A 464 -3.96 13.52 -3.67
CA TRP A 464 -2.91 12.88 -2.87
C TRP A 464 -2.02 13.88 -2.14
N ASP A 465 -1.86 15.08 -2.71
CA ASP A 465 -0.99 16.13 -2.15
C ASP A 465 -1.62 16.86 -0.95
N ASP A 466 -2.87 16.53 -0.59
CA ASP A 466 -3.56 17.11 0.55
C ASP A 466 -2.96 16.61 1.88
N VAL A 467 -2.57 17.56 2.72
CA VAL A 467 -2.02 17.31 4.06
C VAL A 467 -2.98 16.48 4.91
N GLU A 468 -4.29 16.69 4.79
CA GLU A 468 -5.27 15.96 5.58
C GLU A 468 -5.43 14.51 5.12
N VAL A 469 -5.31 14.22 3.82
CA VAL A 469 -5.27 12.83 3.31
C VAL A 469 -4.07 12.09 3.91
N TRP A 470 -2.89 12.70 3.90
CA TRP A 470 -1.69 12.08 4.51
C TRP A 470 -1.84 11.88 6.02
N ASN A 471 -2.35 12.88 6.71
CA ASN A 471 -2.59 12.83 8.15
C ASN A 471 -3.53 11.68 8.51
N ALA A 472 -4.60 11.54 7.74
CA ALA A 472 -5.61 10.51 7.91
C ALA A 472 -5.02 9.12 7.60
N ILE A 473 -4.27 8.94 6.50
CA ILE A 473 -3.62 7.65 6.18
C ILE A 473 -2.64 7.27 7.29
N CYS A 474 -1.88 8.23 7.80
CA CYS A 474 -0.96 7.99 8.90
C CYS A 474 -1.69 7.59 10.19
N GLY A 475 -2.86 8.18 10.47
CA GLY A 475 -3.64 7.88 11.67
C GLY A 475 -4.41 6.57 11.61
N ASP A 476 -4.99 6.24 10.46
CA ASP A 476 -5.91 5.11 10.30
C ASP A 476 -5.22 3.83 9.80
N ILE A 477 -4.05 3.94 9.17
CA ILE A 477 -3.33 2.79 8.59
C ILE A 477 -1.95 2.63 9.26
N ILE A 478 -1.11 3.67 9.20
CA ILE A 478 0.29 3.55 9.64
C ILE A 478 0.41 3.41 11.17
N GLU A 479 -0.27 4.27 11.93
CA GLU A 479 -0.18 4.28 13.38
C GLU A 479 -0.70 2.95 14.02
N PRO A 480 -1.82 2.34 13.55
CA PRO A 480 -2.24 1.01 13.99
C PRO A 480 -1.21 -0.09 13.69
N LEU A 481 -0.66 -0.13 12.46
CA LEU A 481 0.39 -1.09 12.10
C LEU A 481 1.65 -0.90 12.95
N LEU A 482 2.03 0.35 13.21
CA LEU A 482 3.16 0.68 14.07
C LEU A 482 2.92 0.21 15.52
N LYS A 483 1.71 0.41 16.06
CA LYS A 483 1.33 -0.05 17.40
C LYS A 483 1.44 -1.57 17.53
N ASN A 484 1.04 -2.34 16.52
CA ASN A 484 1.25 -3.78 16.49
C ASN A 484 2.74 -4.15 16.54
N CYS A 485 3.60 -3.37 15.90
CA CYS A 485 5.02 -3.66 15.81
C CYS A 485 5.86 -3.30 17.04
N LYS A 486 5.32 -2.53 18.00
CA LYS A 486 6.09 -2.01 19.16
C LYS A 486 6.85 -3.09 19.92
N MET A 487 6.18 -4.22 20.16
CA MET A 487 6.76 -5.35 20.91
C MET A 487 8.02 -5.94 20.26
N TRP A 488 8.23 -5.75 18.95
CA TRP A 488 9.38 -6.30 18.23
C TRP A 488 10.50 -5.28 17.98
N ARG A 489 10.23 -3.99 18.18
CA ARG A 489 11.24 -2.92 18.05
C ARG A 489 12.03 -2.69 19.33
N ASP A 490 11.38 -2.78 20.48
CA ASP A 490 12.02 -2.55 21.78
C ASP A 490 13.12 -3.58 22.11
N VAL A 491 13.12 -4.73 21.44
CA VAL A 491 14.09 -5.82 21.64
C VAL A 491 15.43 -5.55 20.94
N GLY A 492 15.47 -4.65 19.94
CA GLY A 492 16.70 -4.32 19.20
C GLY A 492 17.62 -3.28 19.84
N ALA A 493 17.15 -2.57 20.88
CA ALA A 493 17.89 -1.47 21.52
C ALA A 493 18.77 -1.90 22.71
N LYS A 494 18.85 -3.21 23.00
CA LYS A 494 19.72 -3.80 24.02
C LYS A 494 20.55 -4.95 23.43
N CYS A 495 21.49 -4.64 22.55
CA CYS A 495 22.64 -5.50 22.26
C CYS A 495 23.86 -4.61 22.07
#